data_AF-A0A966PNR0-F1
#
_entry.id   AF-A0A966PNR0-F1
#
_cell.length_a   1.000
_cell.length_b   1.000
_cell.length_c   1.000
_cell.angle_alpha   90.00
_cell.angle_beta   90.00
_cell.angle_gamma   90.00
#
_symmetry.space_group_name_H-M   'P 1'
#
loop_
_entity.id
_entity.type
_entity.pdbx_description
1 polymer ?
#
loop_
_entity_poly.entity_id
_entity_poly.type
_entity_poly.pdbx_seq_one_letter_code
_entity_poly.pdbx_strand_id
1 'polypeptide(L)' 'PADLTDNDIQRRNTIAKLLVDWGLVKVLEPGVMFDQAPLSQIKVISFKDKDNWHLESKYNIGKKKPDAAYK' A
#
# COMPACT_ATOMS: atom_id res chain seq x y z
N PRO A 1 14.31 -9.02 -10.89
CA PRO A 1 13.95 -7.60 -11.06
C PRO A 1 12.46 -7.43 -10.76
N ALA A 2 12.09 -6.50 -9.88
CA ALA A 2 10.69 -6.16 -9.69
C ALA A 2 10.40 -4.96 -10.58
N ASP A 3 9.65 -5.16 -11.65
CA ASP A 3 9.27 -4.08 -12.55
C ASP A 3 8.12 -3.30 -11.90
N LEU A 4 8.40 -2.03 -11.58
CA LEU A 4 7.39 -1.10 -11.08
C LEU A 4 6.56 -0.64 -12.29
N THR A 5 5.29 -1.01 -12.32
CA THR A 5 4.38 -0.58 -13.39
C THR A 5 3.80 0.81 -13.08
N ASP A 6 3.33 1.52 -14.10
CA ASP A 6 2.62 2.79 -13.91
C ASP A 6 1.41 2.63 -12.98
N ASN A 7 0.71 1.50 -13.08
CA ASN A 7 -0.40 1.19 -12.18
C ASN A 7 0.05 1.01 -10.72
N ASP A 8 1.25 0.48 -10.46
CA ASP A 8 1.80 0.42 -9.10
C ASP A 8 2.09 1.83 -8.56
N ILE A 9 2.55 2.75 -9.40
CA ILE A 9 2.78 4.17 -9.05
C ILE A 9 1.44 4.86 -8.74
N GLN A 10 0.45 4.67 -9.60
CA GLN A 10 -0.90 5.22 -9.42
C GLN A 10 -1.55 4.74 -8.12
N ARG A 11 -1.44 3.44 -7.79
CA ARG A 11 -1.93 2.89 -6.52
C ARG A 11 -1.20 3.47 -5.32
N ARG A 12 0.13 3.63 -5.40
CA ARG A 12 0.92 4.29 -4.35
C ARG A 12 0.43 5.71 -4.10
N ASN A 13 0.16 6.47 -5.15
CA ASN A 13 -0.32 7.85 -5.05
C ASN A 13 -1.71 7.92 -4.40
N THR A 14 -2.65 7.06 -4.79
CA THR A 14 -3.98 7.00 -4.16
C THR A 14 -3.89 6.61 -2.67
N ILE A 15 -3.03 5.64 -2.31
CA ILE A 15 -2.80 5.26 -0.90
C ILE A 15 -2.24 6.45 -0.11
N ALA A 16 -1.24 7.16 -0.65
CA ALA A 16 -0.66 8.33 0.00
C ALA A 16 -1.71 9.45 0.18
N LYS A 17 -2.57 9.67 -0.82
CA LYS A 17 -3.68 10.62 -0.73
C LYS A 17 -4.66 10.26 0.39
N LEU A 18 -5.07 8.99 0.50
CA LEU A 18 -5.93 8.51 1.58
C LEU A 18 -5.31 8.75 2.97
N LEU A 19 -4.02 8.47 3.13
CA LEU A 19 -3.31 8.70 4.39
C LEU A 19 -3.23 10.18 4.77
N VAL A 20 -3.09 11.07 3.77
CA VAL A 20 -3.14 12.53 3.98
C VAL A 20 -4.55 12.97 4.39
N ASP A 21 -5.58 12.47 3.71
CA ASP A 21 -6.98 12.83 4.01
C ASP A 21 -7.41 12.35 5.40
N TRP A 22 -6.84 11.25 5.90
CA TRP A 22 -7.00 10.80 7.28
C TRP A 22 -6.13 11.53 8.31
N GLY A 23 -5.28 12.46 7.85
CA GLY A 23 -4.37 13.22 8.73
C GLY A 23 -3.25 12.39 9.34
N LEU A 24 -2.95 11.21 8.78
CA LEU A 24 -1.90 10.31 9.29
C LEU A 24 -0.50 10.71 8.82
N VAL A 25 -0.42 11.35 7.64
CA VAL A 25 0.85 11.77 7.03
C VAL A 25 0.71 13.14 6.40
N LYS A 26 1.85 13.81 6.21
CA LYS A 26 1.94 15.06 5.42
C LYS A 26 2.87 14.81 4.24
N VAL A 27 2.39 15.09 3.03
CA VAL A 27 3.21 15.02 1.81
C VAL A 27 3.91 16.35 1.60
N LEU A 28 5.22 16.29 1.34
CA LEU A 28 6.07 17.47 1.16
C LEU A 28 5.81 18.16 -0.20
N GLU A 29 5.57 17.37 -1.25
CA GLU A 29 5.35 17.84 -2.61
C GLU A 29 4.01 17.30 -3.16
N PRO A 30 2.89 18.01 -2.98
CA PRO A 30 1.57 17.49 -3.37
C PRO A 30 1.42 17.21 -4.88
N GLY A 31 2.22 17.87 -5.72
CA GLY A 31 2.17 17.73 -7.18
C GLY A 31 2.51 16.33 -7.69
N VAL A 32 3.20 15.50 -6.90
CA VAL A 32 3.57 14.13 -7.29
C VAL A 32 2.41 13.12 -7.24
N MET A 33 1.26 13.50 -6.68
CA MET A 33 0.09 12.63 -6.51
C MET A 33 -1.03 12.89 -7.54
N PHE A 34 -0.71 13.50 -8.69
CA PHE A 34 -1.70 13.81 -9.72
C PHE A 34 -2.30 12.55 -10.38
N ASP A 35 -1.45 11.55 -10.65
CA ASP A 35 -1.87 10.31 -11.30
C ASP A 35 -2.28 9.27 -10.25
N GLN A 36 -3.56 8.90 -10.24
CA GLN A 36 -4.19 8.10 -9.18
C GLN A 36 -4.97 6.92 -9.77
N ALA A 37 -4.81 5.76 -9.15
CA ALA A 37 -5.58 4.56 -9.49
C ALA A 37 -7.01 4.67 -8.94
N PRO A 38 -8.00 4.06 -9.61
CA PRO A 38 -9.37 4.04 -9.13
C PRO A 38 -9.48 3.27 -7.80
N LEU A 39 -10.34 3.76 -6.90
CA LEU A 39 -10.54 3.17 -5.57
C LEU A 39 -11.01 1.71 -5.60
N SER A 40 -11.63 1.25 -6.69
CA SER A 40 -12.01 -0.16 -6.86
C SER A 40 -10.82 -1.13 -6.83
N GLN A 41 -9.60 -0.64 -7.09
CA GLN A 41 -8.36 -1.43 -7.01
C GLN A 41 -7.71 -1.42 -5.61
N ILE A 42 -8.30 -0.71 -4.64
CA ILE A 42 -7.76 -0.55 -3.29
C ILE A 42 -8.80 -1.01 -2.28
N LYS A 43 -8.45 -2.03 -1.51
CA LYS A 43 -9.31 -2.53 -0.44
C LYS A 43 -8.79 -2.08 0.91
N VAL A 44 -9.59 -1.30 1.62
CA VAL A 44 -9.35 -0.96 3.04
C VAL A 44 -10.13 -1.95 3.89
N ILE A 45 -9.45 -2.60 4.82
CA ILE A 45 -10.06 -3.52 5.78
C ILE A 45 -10.09 -2.87 7.16
N SER A 46 -11.14 -3.16 7.93
CA SER A 46 -11.18 -2.71 9.32
C SER A 46 -10.14 -3.48 10.13
N PHE A 47 -9.57 -2.83 11.16
CA PHE A 47 -8.61 -3.50 12.03
C PHE A 47 -9.21 -4.72 12.74
N LYS A 48 -10.51 -4.68 13.06
CA LYS A 48 -11.24 -5.77 13.71
C LYS A 48 -11.35 -7.02 12.83
N ASP A 49 -11.41 -6.82 11.52
CA ASP A 49 -11.51 -7.93 10.56
C ASP A 49 -10.17 -8.53 10.19
N LYS A 50 -9.03 -7.93 10.60
CA LYS A 50 -7.68 -8.32 10.17
C LYS A 50 -7.43 -9.83 10.28
N ASP A 51 -7.93 -10.49 11.33
CA ASP A 51 -7.72 -11.92 11.56
C ASP A 51 -8.49 -12.81 10.56
N ASN A 52 -9.51 -12.26 9.89
CA ASN A 52 -10.23 -12.93 8.81
C ASN A 52 -9.50 -12.79 7.45
N TRP A 53 -8.38 -12.07 7.39
CA TRP A 53 -7.62 -11.81 6.17
C TRP A 53 -6.23 -12.46 6.22
N HIS A 54 -5.87 -13.18 5.15
CA HIS A 54 -4.49 -13.57 4.94
C HIS A 54 -3.73 -12.41 4.25
N LEU A 55 -2.81 -11.77 4.98
CA LEU A 55 -2.06 -10.62 4.49
C LEU A 55 -0.71 -11.05 3.90
N GLU A 56 -0.52 -10.86 2.60
CA GLU A 56 0.73 -11.17 1.91
C GLU A 56 1.42 -9.90 1.40
N SER A 57 2.72 -9.76 1.68
CA SER A 57 3.53 -8.66 1.15
C SER A 57 4.02 -8.97 -0.27
N LYS A 58 3.79 -8.04 -1.23
CA LYS A 58 4.29 -8.17 -2.62
C LYS A 58 5.82 -8.13 -2.70
N TYR A 59 6.48 -7.43 -1.79
CA TYR A 59 7.94 -7.35 -1.68
C TYR A 59 8.36 -7.09 -0.23
N ASN A 60 9.59 -7.46 0.09
CA ASN A 60 10.21 -7.16 1.39
C ASN A 60 11.33 -6.15 1.18
N ILE A 61 11.36 -5.09 2.00
CA ILE A 61 12.45 -4.13 1.99
C ILE A 61 13.51 -4.61 2.99
N GLY A 62 14.71 -4.97 2.50
CA GLY A 62 15.93 -4.99 3.32
C GLY A 62 16.42 -6.29 3.97
N LYS A 63 15.80 -7.47 3.83
CA LYS A 63 16.39 -8.79 4.24
C LYS A 63 15.55 -10.00 3.78
N LYS A 64 16.21 -11.16 3.56
CA LYS A 64 15.61 -12.45 3.14
C LYS A 64 14.62 -12.98 4.20
N LYS A 65 13.52 -13.59 3.74
CA LYS A 65 12.52 -14.28 4.59
C LYS A 65 13.25 -15.21 5.58
N PRO A 66 13.11 -15.04 6.91
CA PRO A 66 13.17 -16.23 7.74
C PRO A 66 11.96 -17.05 7.35
N ASP A 67 12.23 -18.24 6.84
CA ASP A 67 11.25 -19.30 6.74
C ASP A 67 10.62 -19.54 8.13
N ALA A 68 9.41 -20.08 8.13
CA ALA A 68 8.62 -20.52 9.29
C ALA A 68 7.60 -19.53 9.91
N ALA A 69 6.37 -20.06 9.90
CA ALA A 69 5.43 -20.04 11.01
C ALA A 69 4.74 -18.71 11.33
N TYR A 70 3.64 -18.45 10.62
CA TYR A 70 2.42 -18.14 11.36
C TYR A 70 1.66 -19.46 11.53
N LYS A 71 1.63 -19.92 12.78
CA LYS A 71 0.69 -20.92 13.27
C LYS A 71 -0.56 -20.17 13.74
#